data_AF-A0A553F0Y6-F1
#
_entry.id   AF-A0A553F0Y6-F1
#
_cell.length_a   1.000
_cell.length_b   1.000
_cell.length_c   1.000
_cell.angle_alpha   90.00
_cell.angle_beta   90.00
_cell.angle_gamma   90.00
#
_symmetry.space_group_name_H-M   'P 1'
#
loop_
_entity.id
_entity.type
_entity.pdbx_description
1 polymer ?
#
loop_
_entity_poly.entity_id
_entity_poly.type
_entity_poly.pdbx_seq_one_letter_code
_entity_poly.pdbx_strand_id
1 'polypeptide(L)'
;MLFLNFILLLVFSCSDDNSNDSGDDRQDRKQHADITAVRASGSNGSYTFSVTLSSPDTGCDQYADWWEVLSEDGKLVYRRILAHSHVNEQPFARSGGPVGIDENQTVWIRGHMNTTGYGGQAFKGSVATGFEAAELPDPFATGVDSQSPLPGNCAF
;
A
#
# COMPACT_ATOMS: atom_id res chain seq x y z
N MET A 1 -0.09 37.03 -71.13
CA MET A 1 -0.37 35.60 -70.85
C MET A 1 -0.57 35.46 -69.36
N LEU A 2 -1.71 34.84 -69.02
CA LEU A 2 -2.28 34.58 -67.71
C LEU A 2 -1.66 33.29 -67.14
N PHE A 3 -1.06 33.31 -65.94
CA PHE A 3 -0.85 32.13 -65.08
C PHE A 3 -0.76 32.64 -63.63
N LEU A 4 -1.84 32.60 -62.84
CA LEU A 4 -2.45 31.49 -62.12
C LEU A 4 -1.74 31.16 -60.79
N ASN A 5 -2.46 31.47 -59.71
CA ASN A 5 -2.18 31.19 -58.30
C ASN A 5 -1.74 29.76 -58.01
N PHE A 6 -0.83 29.59 -57.04
CA PHE A 6 -0.97 28.54 -56.03
C PHE A 6 -0.32 28.99 -54.70
N ILE A 7 -1.14 29.55 -53.82
CA ILE A 7 -0.80 29.74 -52.41
C ILE A 7 -0.95 28.39 -51.73
N LEU A 8 0.16 27.76 -51.36
CA LEU A 8 0.18 26.56 -50.53
C LEU A 8 0.18 26.98 -49.05
N LEU A 9 -1.02 27.10 -48.47
CA LEU A 9 -1.19 27.20 -47.02
C LEU A 9 -0.99 25.80 -46.41
N LEU A 10 0.18 25.55 -45.84
CA LEU A 10 0.42 24.41 -44.95
C LEU A 10 -0.23 24.72 -43.59
N VAL A 11 -1.48 24.31 -43.43
CA VAL A 11 -2.11 24.21 -42.11
C VAL A 11 -1.52 22.99 -41.39
N PHE A 12 -0.57 23.22 -40.50
CA PHE A 12 -0.17 22.25 -39.48
C PHE A 12 -1.33 22.12 -38.49
N SER A 13 -2.20 21.14 -38.72
CA SER A 13 -3.13 20.62 -37.72
C SER A 13 -2.33 19.70 -36.79
N CYS A 14 -1.96 20.17 -35.61
CA CYS A 14 -1.49 19.29 -34.55
C CYS A 14 -2.71 18.86 -33.72
N SER A 15 -2.95 17.55 -33.71
CA SER A 15 -3.99 16.85 -32.97
C SER A 15 -4.02 17.26 -31.50
N ASP A 16 -5.23 17.47 -30.98
CA ASP A 16 -5.53 17.32 -29.56
C ASP A 16 -5.20 15.88 -29.14
N ASP A 17 -4.14 15.69 -28.38
CA ASP A 17 -3.84 14.42 -27.74
C ASP A 17 -4.63 14.36 -26.43
N ASN A 18 -5.85 13.85 -26.50
CA ASN A 18 -6.66 13.55 -25.33
C ASN A 18 -6.20 12.20 -24.75
N SER A 19 -5.02 12.20 -24.13
CA SER A 19 -4.48 11.04 -23.42
C SER A 19 -5.24 10.87 -22.11
N ASN A 20 -6.27 10.04 -22.14
CA ASN A 20 -6.95 9.56 -20.94
C ASN A 20 -6.04 8.55 -20.23
N ASP A 21 -5.03 9.07 -19.52
CA ASP A 21 -4.13 8.31 -18.68
C ASP A 21 -4.83 7.91 -17.37
N SER A 22 -5.43 6.73 -17.39
CA SER A 22 -6.04 6.10 -16.20
C SER A 22 -5.63 4.63 -16.10
N GLY A 23 -4.58 4.26 -16.84
CA GLY A 23 -4.06 2.90 -16.95
C GLY A 23 -2.91 2.62 -16.00
N ASP A 24 -2.12 3.65 -15.64
CA ASP A 24 -0.92 3.53 -14.83
C ASP A 24 -1.24 3.26 -13.35
N ASP A 25 -2.06 4.10 -12.72
CA ASP A 25 -2.44 4.00 -11.30
C ASP A 25 -3.11 2.68 -10.89
N ARG A 26 -3.83 2.02 -11.82
CA ARG A 26 -4.50 0.75 -11.53
C ARG A 26 -3.58 -0.45 -11.67
N GLN A 27 -2.52 -0.34 -12.47
CA GLN A 27 -1.52 -1.39 -12.61
C GLN A 27 -0.50 -1.33 -11.49
N ASP A 28 -0.16 -0.13 -11.02
CA ASP A 28 0.75 0.06 -9.87
C ASP A 28 0.19 -0.60 -8.60
N ARG A 29 -1.09 -0.38 -8.24
CA ARG A 29 -1.71 -1.06 -7.08
C ARG A 29 -1.66 -2.60 -7.13
N LYS A 30 -1.66 -3.20 -8.31
CA LYS A 30 -1.55 -4.67 -8.44
C LYS A 30 -0.18 -5.21 -8.05
N GLN A 31 0.81 -4.34 -7.86
CA GLN A 31 2.16 -4.72 -7.47
C GLN A 31 2.41 -4.55 -5.97
N HIS A 32 1.40 -4.17 -5.18
CA HIS A 32 1.54 -3.85 -3.77
C HIS A 32 0.71 -4.77 -2.87
N ALA A 33 1.01 -4.76 -1.57
CA ALA A 33 0.26 -5.51 -0.56
C ALA A 33 -0.98 -4.72 -0.09
N ASP A 34 -2.16 -5.21 -0.45
CA ASP A 34 -3.44 -4.64 -0.02
C ASP A 34 -3.85 -5.19 1.33
N ILE A 35 -4.16 -4.31 2.28
CA ILE A 35 -4.93 -4.70 3.47
C ILE A 35 -6.39 -4.86 3.05
N THR A 36 -6.99 -6.00 3.36
CA THR A 36 -8.38 -6.31 2.98
C THR A 36 -9.30 -6.46 4.20
N ALA A 37 -8.75 -6.72 5.39
CA ALA A 37 -9.48 -6.70 6.65
C ALA A 37 -8.54 -6.50 7.84
N VAL A 38 -9.05 -5.83 8.87
CA VAL A 38 -8.36 -5.66 10.16
C VAL A 38 -9.32 -6.02 11.29
N ARG A 39 -8.86 -6.86 12.22
CA ARG A 39 -9.55 -7.13 13.48
C ARG A 39 -8.59 -6.91 14.64
N ALA A 40 -9.07 -6.29 15.71
CA ALA A 40 -8.31 -6.12 16.94
C ALA A 40 -9.03 -6.82 18.10
N SER A 41 -8.26 -7.43 19.01
CA SER A 41 -8.75 -8.03 20.25
C SER A 41 -7.76 -7.77 21.38
N GLY A 42 -8.22 -7.86 22.64
CA GLY A 42 -7.40 -7.57 23.81
C GLY A 42 -7.99 -6.44 24.65
N SER A 43 -7.12 -5.71 25.35
CA SER A 43 -7.50 -4.65 26.28
C SER A 43 -6.75 -3.36 26.00
N ASN A 44 -7.25 -2.22 26.52
CA ASN A 44 -6.61 -0.91 26.37
C ASN A 44 -5.10 -0.98 26.68
N GLY A 45 -4.27 -0.48 25.76
CA GLY A 45 -2.81 -0.51 25.86
C GLY A 45 -2.14 -1.85 25.54
N SER A 46 -2.87 -2.89 25.14
CA SER A 46 -2.31 -4.20 24.79
C SER A 46 -3.23 -4.99 23.86
N TYR A 47 -3.23 -4.62 22.58
CA TYR A 47 -4.06 -5.27 21.56
C TYR A 47 -3.28 -6.26 20.69
N THR A 48 -3.94 -7.34 20.27
CA THR A 48 -3.50 -8.20 19.17
C THR A 48 -4.31 -7.85 17.94
N PHE A 49 -3.60 -7.55 16.85
CA PHE A 49 -4.19 -7.31 15.55
C PHE A 49 -4.13 -8.60 14.73
N SER A 50 -5.21 -8.91 14.02
CA SER A 50 -5.26 -9.89 12.94
C SER A 50 -5.53 -9.14 11.65
N VAL A 51 -4.50 -9.07 10.80
CA VAL A 51 -4.53 -8.31 9.55
C VAL A 51 -4.57 -9.28 8.39
N THR A 52 -5.56 -9.12 7.51
CA THR A 52 -5.68 -9.88 6.27
C THR A 52 -5.08 -9.08 5.12
N LEU A 53 -4.16 -9.68 4.38
CA LEU A 53 -3.47 -9.12 3.24
C LEU A 53 -3.81 -9.89 1.96
N SER A 54 -3.78 -9.18 0.84
CA SER A 54 -3.72 -9.74 -0.50
C SER A 54 -2.51 -9.15 -1.21
N SER A 55 -1.62 -9.98 -1.73
CA SER A 55 -0.38 -9.53 -2.35
C SER A 55 -0.03 -10.34 -3.62
N PRO A 56 0.67 -9.75 -4.59
CA PRO A 56 1.11 -10.39 -5.82
C PRO A 56 2.41 -11.19 -5.59
N ASP A 57 2.37 -12.07 -4.59
CA ASP A 57 3.48 -12.92 -4.21
C ASP A 57 3.90 -13.87 -5.34
N THR A 58 5.20 -13.99 -5.61
CA THR A 58 5.75 -14.94 -6.61
C THR A 58 6.87 -15.83 -6.07
N GLY A 59 7.12 -15.78 -4.76
CA GLY A 59 8.23 -16.43 -4.07
C GLY A 59 9.11 -15.39 -3.35
N CYS A 60 10.29 -15.80 -2.90
CA CYS A 60 11.21 -14.91 -2.19
C CYS A 60 11.67 -13.68 -2.99
N ASP A 61 11.54 -13.71 -4.32
CA ASP A 61 11.87 -12.58 -5.18
C ASP A 61 10.82 -11.46 -5.10
N GLN A 62 9.56 -11.76 -4.77
CA GLN A 62 8.53 -10.74 -4.55
C GLN A 62 7.45 -11.27 -3.61
N TYR A 63 7.35 -10.67 -2.43
CA TYR A 63 6.37 -11.02 -1.42
C TYR A 63 6.12 -9.87 -0.43
N ALA A 64 4.96 -9.93 0.24
CA ALA A 64 4.70 -9.06 1.38
C ALA A 64 5.58 -9.45 2.57
N ASP A 65 6.50 -8.58 2.99
CA ASP A 65 7.49 -8.85 4.03
C ASP A 65 7.13 -8.27 5.40
N TRP A 66 6.15 -7.35 5.47
CA TRP A 66 5.48 -6.99 6.71
C TRP A 66 4.11 -6.31 6.52
N TRP A 67 3.40 -6.22 7.64
CA TRP A 67 2.40 -5.16 7.87
C TRP A 67 2.75 -4.41 9.14
N GLU A 68 2.27 -3.17 9.24
CA GLU A 68 2.60 -2.28 10.35
C GLU A 68 1.40 -1.47 10.84
N VAL A 69 1.50 -0.99 12.07
CA VAL A 69 0.59 -0.04 12.71
C VAL A 69 1.32 1.28 12.88
N LEU A 70 0.71 2.36 12.40
CA LEU A 70 1.25 3.72 12.45
C LEU A 70 0.29 4.64 13.18
N SER A 71 0.82 5.61 13.91
CA SER A 71 0.02 6.73 14.42
C SER A 71 -0.47 7.63 13.28
N GLU A 72 -1.41 8.53 13.58
CA GLU A 72 -1.88 9.52 12.59
C GLU A 72 -0.79 10.47 12.08
N ASP A 73 0.24 10.72 12.88
CA ASP A 73 1.41 11.52 12.49
C ASP A 73 2.53 10.68 11.82
N GLY A 74 2.24 9.41 11.48
CA GLY A 74 3.13 8.56 10.68
C GLY A 74 4.29 7.94 11.45
N LYS A 75 4.22 7.86 12.78
CA LYS A 75 5.23 7.16 13.59
C LYS A 75 4.93 5.68 13.64
N LEU A 76 5.99 4.86 13.56
CA LEU A 76 5.89 3.42 13.72
C LEU A 76 5.49 3.08 15.17
N VAL A 77 4.31 2.47 15.33
CA VAL A 77 3.82 1.96 16.61
C VAL A 77 4.18 0.49 16.76
N TYR A 78 3.99 -0.29 15.70
CA TYR A 78 4.24 -1.73 15.70
C TYR A 78 4.49 -2.25 14.29
N ARG A 79 5.32 -3.28 14.14
CA ARG A 79 5.53 -3.99 12.88
C ARG A 79 5.48 -5.49 13.08
N ARG A 80 4.77 -6.19 12.19
CA ARG A 80 4.78 -7.64 12.08
C ARG A 80 5.55 -8.07 10.84
N ILE A 81 6.73 -8.66 11.06
CA ILE A 81 7.51 -9.29 9.99
C ILE A 81 6.82 -10.57 9.48
N LEU A 82 6.82 -10.72 8.16
CA LEU A 82 6.40 -11.90 7.41
C LEU A 82 7.67 -12.50 6.77
N ALA A 83 8.04 -13.70 7.20
CA ALA A 83 9.35 -14.26 6.89
C ALA A 83 9.42 -15.03 5.56
N HIS A 84 8.31 -15.19 4.85
CA HIS A 84 8.21 -16.03 3.66
C HIS A 84 7.07 -15.59 2.75
N SER A 85 7.08 -16.09 1.52
CA SER A 85 6.05 -15.83 0.53
C SER A 85 4.79 -16.70 0.75
N HIS A 86 3.63 -16.14 0.41
CA HIS A 86 2.30 -16.72 0.55
C HIS A 86 1.60 -16.94 -0.81
N VAL A 87 2.33 -17.28 -1.87
CA VAL A 87 1.80 -17.44 -3.26
C VAL A 87 0.50 -18.27 -3.30
N ASN A 88 0.42 -19.35 -2.53
CA ASN A 88 -0.70 -20.30 -2.56
C ASN A 88 -1.76 -20.05 -1.46
N GLU A 89 -1.63 -18.94 -0.72
CA GLU A 89 -2.48 -18.59 0.43
C GLU A 89 -2.95 -17.14 0.30
N GLN A 90 -3.60 -16.78 -0.81
CA GLN A 90 -4.10 -15.42 -1.01
C GLN A 90 -5.64 -15.37 -1.00
N PRO A 91 -6.26 -14.47 -0.21
CA PRO A 91 -5.65 -13.64 0.82
C PRO A 91 -5.27 -14.47 2.08
N PHE A 92 -4.28 -13.99 2.85
CA PHE A 92 -3.88 -14.60 4.13
C PHE A 92 -4.00 -13.61 5.29
N ALA A 93 -4.23 -14.13 6.50
CA ALA A 93 -4.24 -13.34 7.72
C ALA A 93 -3.05 -13.69 8.62
N ARG A 94 -2.40 -12.68 9.19
CA ARG A 94 -1.35 -12.88 10.20
C ARG A 94 -1.57 -11.97 11.39
N SER A 95 -1.47 -12.56 12.57
CA SER A 95 -1.64 -11.83 13.82
C SER A 95 -0.32 -11.26 14.34
N GLY A 96 -0.41 -10.15 15.07
CA GLY A 96 0.71 -9.45 15.68
C GLY A 96 0.29 -8.64 16.90
N GLY A 97 1.23 -8.43 17.81
CA GLY A 97 1.03 -7.72 19.07
C GLY A 97 2.03 -8.19 20.15
N PRO A 98 1.92 -7.67 21.39
CA PRO A 98 0.94 -6.66 21.80
C PRO A 98 1.24 -5.27 21.21
N VAL A 99 0.20 -4.59 20.75
CA VAL A 99 0.25 -3.21 20.24
C VAL A 99 -0.26 -2.28 21.34
N GLY A 100 0.63 -1.39 21.79
CA GLY A 100 0.35 -0.45 22.87
C GLY A 100 -0.32 0.84 22.38
N ILE A 101 -1.63 0.79 22.19
CA ILE A 101 -2.46 1.95 21.83
C ILE A 101 -3.69 2.04 22.74
N ASP A 102 -4.24 3.25 22.87
CA ASP A 102 -5.54 3.42 23.52
C ASP A 102 -6.68 2.94 22.60
N GLU A 103 -7.80 2.52 23.18
CA GLU A 103 -8.96 1.95 22.48
C GLU A 103 -9.53 2.90 21.42
N ASN A 104 -9.51 4.21 21.72
CA ASN A 104 -10.00 5.29 20.86
C ASN A 104 -8.88 5.93 20.02
N GLN A 105 -7.64 5.48 20.15
CA GLN A 105 -6.53 6.02 19.38
C GLN A 105 -6.71 5.60 17.92
N THR A 106 -6.74 6.60 17.03
CA THR A 106 -6.81 6.35 15.60
C THR A 106 -5.42 5.99 15.08
N VAL A 107 -5.34 4.92 14.30
CA VAL A 107 -4.10 4.39 13.71
C VAL A 107 -4.33 3.97 12.26
N TRP A 108 -3.22 3.85 11.54
CA TRP A 108 -3.17 3.33 10.18
C TRP A 108 -2.57 1.92 10.18
N ILE A 109 -3.07 1.08 9.27
CA ILE A 109 -2.54 -0.25 8.98
C ILE A 109 -2.26 -0.34 7.49
N ARG A 110 -1.04 -0.72 7.11
CA ARG A 110 -0.63 -0.91 5.72
C ARG A 110 0.32 -2.10 5.57
N GLY A 111 0.33 -2.69 4.37
CA GLY A 111 1.28 -3.72 3.97
C GLY A 111 2.50 -3.13 3.25
N HIS A 112 3.58 -3.88 3.19
CA HIS A 112 4.80 -3.56 2.45
C HIS A 112 5.24 -4.77 1.63
N MET A 113 5.74 -4.52 0.43
CA MET A 113 6.37 -5.51 -0.45
C MET A 113 7.88 -5.35 -0.40
N ASN A 114 8.62 -6.47 -0.36
CA ASN A 114 10.08 -6.45 -0.30
C ASN A 114 10.76 -5.74 -1.50
N THR A 115 10.10 -5.69 -2.66
CA THR A 115 10.62 -5.13 -3.91
C THR A 115 10.03 -3.78 -4.30
N THR A 116 8.72 -3.63 -4.16
CA THR A 116 7.96 -2.46 -4.62
C THR A 116 7.60 -1.49 -3.50
N GLY A 117 7.83 -1.88 -2.24
CA GLY A 117 7.62 -1.03 -1.09
C GLY A 117 6.15 -0.86 -0.70
N TYR A 118 5.76 0.39 -0.44
CA TYR A 118 4.38 0.75 -0.08
C TYR A 118 3.60 1.23 -1.30
N GLY A 119 2.29 1.00 -1.31
CA GLY A 119 1.39 1.48 -2.39
C GLY A 119 0.03 0.78 -2.44
N GLY A 120 -0.17 -0.25 -1.63
CA GLY A 120 -1.44 -0.98 -1.53
C GLY A 120 -2.47 -0.28 -0.65
N GLN A 121 -3.69 -0.81 -0.66
CA GLN A 121 -4.80 -0.36 0.17
C GLN A 121 -4.43 -0.40 1.66
N ALA A 122 -4.57 0.74 2.34
CA ALA A 122 -4.43 0.84 3.79
C ALA A 122 -5.79 0.87 4.49
N PHE A 123 -5.78 0.61 5.80
CA PHE A 123 -6.93 0.75 6.67
C PHE A 123 -6.67 1.80 7.74
N LYS A 124 -7.69 2.58 8.12
CA LYS A 124 -7.65 3.57 9.20
C LYS A 124 -8.77 3.30 10.19
N GLY A 125 -8.52 3.53 11.47
CA GLY A 125 -9.57 3.45 12.48
C GLY A 125 -9.02 3.31 13.90
N SER A 126 -9.89 2.89 14.81
CA SER A 126 -9.57 2.63 16.21
C SER A 126 -10.15 1.29 16.64
N VAL A 127 -9.74 0.77 17.79
CA VAL A 127 -10.34 -0.47 18.31
C VAL A 127 -11.81 -0.25 18.66
N ALA A 128 -12.17 0.91 19.21
CA ALA A 128 -13.54 1.26 19.59
C ALA A 128 -14.50 1.32 18.39
N THR A 129 -14.04 1.88 17.27
CA THR A 129 -14.90 2.20 16.12
C THR A 129 -14.73 1.22 14.95
N GLY A 130 -13.75 0.34 15.00
CA GLY A 130 -13.36 -0.50 13.88
C GLY A 130 -12.44 0.21 12.90
N PHE A 131 -12.08 -0.53 11.84
CA PHE A 131 -11.13 -0.12 10.81
C PHE A 131 -11.76 -0.25 9.43
N GLU A 132 -11.55 0.77 8.60
CA GLU A 132 -12.10 0.84 7.25
C GLU A 132 -10.99 1.17 6.25
N ALA A 133 -11.20 0.77 4.99
CA ALA A 133 -10.30 1.11 3.90
C ALA A 133 -10.19 2.64 3.76
N ALA A 134 -8.96 3.14 3.67
CA ALA A 134 -8.68 4.57 3.54
C ALA A 134 -7.44 4.80 2.69
N GLU A 135 -7.40 5.92 1.98
CA GLU A 135 -6.24 6.36 1.21
C GLU A 135 -5.20 7.00 2.14
N LEU A 136 -3.94 6.59 2.01
CA LEU A 136 -2.86 7.17 2.80
C LEU A 136 -2.60 8.62 2.36
N PRO A 137 -2.27 9.54 3.28
CA PRO A 137 -1.76 10.84 2.92
C PRO A 137 -0.44 10.71 2.13
N ASP A 138 -0.15 11.67 1.26
CA ASP A 138 1.14 11.80 0.59
C ASP A 138 1.73 13.20 0.84
N PRO A 139 2.90 13.33 1.50
CA PRO A 139 3.73 12.26 2.05
C PRO A 139 3.18 11.70 3.39
N PHE A 140 3.49 10.44 3.69
CA PHE A 140 3.18 9.82 4.98
C PHE A 140 4.25 8.82 5.43
N ALA A 141 4.63 8.90 6.72
CA ALA A 141 5.53 7.95 7.38
C ALA A 141 6.85 7.70 6.61
N THR A 142 7.46 8.76 6.09
CA THR A 142 8.72 8.71 5.34
C THR A 142 9.85 8.13 6.20
N GLY A 143 10.64 7.21 5.64
CA GLY A 143 11.79 6.59 6.29
C GLY A 143 11.45 5.49 7.29
N VAL A 144 10.16 5.15 7.46
CA VAL A 144 9.74 4.02 8.33
C VAL A 144 10.16 2.67 7.75
N ASP A 145 10.27 2.53 6.44
CA ASP A 145 10.82 1.36 5.74
C ASP A 145 12.23 0.96 6.21
N SER A 146 13.01 1.93 6.66
CA SER A 146 14.37 1.71 7.17
C SER A 146 14.45 1.52 8.69
N GLN A 147 13.33 1.65 9.42
CA GLN A 147 13.31 1.50 10.88
C GLN A 147 13.23 0.04 11.29
N SER A 148 13.89 -0.33 12.39
CA SER A 148 13.78 -1.67 12.96
C SER A 148 12.42 -1.92 13.61
N PRO A 149 11.92 -3.17 13.66
CA PRO A 149 12.54 -4.37 13.09
C PRO A 149 12.44 -4.44 11.56
N LEU A 150 13.47 -5.00 10.93
CA LEU A 150 13.50 -5.31 9.49
C LEU A 150 13.52 -6.83 9.30
N PRO A 151 12.96 -7.35 8.19
CA PRO A 151 13.03 -8.77 7.88
C PRO A 151 14.48 -9.23 7.71
N GLY A 152 14.73 -10.48 8.07
CA GLY A 152 15.96 -11.17 7.66
C GLY A 152 15.83 -11.68 6.22
N ASN A 153 16.62 -12.70 5.88
CA ASN A 153 16.46 -13.39 4.60
C ASN A 153 15.08 -14.06 4.52
N CYS A 154 14.50 -14.05 3.32
CA CYS A 154 13.30 -14.84 3.03
C CYS A 154 13.57 -16.32 3.31
N ALA A 155 12.66 -16.93 4.08
CA ALA A 155 12.65 -18.35 4.31
C ALA A 155 11.79 -18.99 3.22
N PHE A 156 12.36 -19.94 2.48
CA PHE A 156 11.74 -20.86 1.51
C PHE A 156 11.02 -20.23 0.29
#